data_AF-A0A417WSB6-F1
#
_entry.id   AF-A0A417WSB6-F1
#
_cell.length_a   1.000
_cell.length_b   1.000
_cell.length_c   1.000
_cell.angle_alpha   90.00
_cell.angle_beta   90.00
_cell.angle_gamma   90.00
#
_symmetry.space_group_name_H-M   'P 1'
#
loop_
_entity.id
_entity.type
_entity.pdbx_description
1 polymer ?
#
loop_
_entity_poly.entity_id
_entity_poly.type
_entity_poly.pdbx_seq_one_letter_code
_entity_poly.pdbx_strand_id
1 'polypeptide(L)' 'MTLEAVQPGETRRMQFSIPVEELRFYDVISQSLMVEEGCYIIGAGTSSANILIKTEIQIPGKKTGQRDFSSKDT' A
#
# COMPACT_ATOMS: atom_id res chain seq x y z
N MET A 1 -0.91 15.10 -15.20
CA MET A 1 -1.47 14.43 -16.39
C MET A 1 -2.94 14.76 -16.47
N THR A 2 -3.38 15.49 -17.48
CA THR A 2 -4.80 15.58 -17.84
C THR A 2 -5.15 14.31 -18.62
N LEU A 3 -6.10 13.52 -18.10
CA LEU A 3 -6.62 12.35 -18.79
C LEU A 3 -7.53 12.84 -19.93
N GLU A 4 -7.00 12.94 -21.13
CA GLU A 4 -7.85 13.06 -22.32
C GLU A 4 -8.58 11.74 -22.56
N ALA A 5 -9.84 11.85 -22.97
CA ALA A 5 -10.69 10.70 -23.28
C ALA A 5 -10.00 9.80 -24.33
N VAL A 6 -9.95 8.51 -24.05
CA VAL A 6 -9.44 7.49 -24.97
C VAL A 6 -10.47 7.31 -26.10
N GLN A 7 -10.02 7.34 -27.35
CA GLN A 7 -10.89 7.21 -28.51
C GLN A 7 -11.41 5.77 -28.68
N PRO A 8 -12.53 5.54 -29.42
CA PRO A 8 -13.02 4.20 -29.69
C PRO A 8 -11.94 3.31 -30.34
N GLY A 9 -11.64 2.17 -29.72
CA GLY A 9 -10.61 1.23 -30.19
C GLY A 9 -9.16 1.62 -29.81
N GLU A 10 -8.94 2.80 -29.24
CA GLU A 10 -7.63 3.18 -28.73
C GLU A 10 -7.31 2.41 -27.43
N THR A 11 -6.06 1.96 -27.32
CA THR A 11 -5.51 1.43 -26.06
C THR A 11 -4.33 2.29 -25.65
N ARG A 12 -4.32 2.72 -24.39
CA ARG A 12 -3.25 3.55 -23.82
C ARG A 12 -2.61 2.84 -22.64
N ARG A 13 -1.27 2.82 -22.62
CA ARG A 13 -0.51 2.32 -21.46
C ARG A 13 -0.37 3.43 -20.43
N MET A 14 -0.68 3.13 -19.18
CA MET A 14 -0.41 4.00 -18.04
C MET A 14 0.70 3.40 -17.18
N GLN A 15 1.43 4.28 -16.51
CA GLN A 15 2.47 3.91 -15.56
C GLN A 15 2.26 4.70 -14.27
N PHE A 16 2.32 4.00 -13.15
CA PHE A 16 2.24 4.58 -11.82
C PHE A 16 3.57 4.36 -11.12
N SER A 17 4.03 5.38 -10.41
CA SER A 17 5.16 5.28 -9.48
C SER A 17 4.60 5.52 -8.09
N ILE A 18 4.66 4.49 -7.24
CA ILE A 18 4.20 4.57 -5.86
C ILE A 18 5.45 4.63 -4.98
N PRO A 19 5.76 5.79 -4.36
CA PRO A 19 6.81 5.88 -3.35
C PRO A 19 6.52 4.89 -2.22
N VAL A 20 7.55 4.19 -1.74
CA VAL A 20 7.39 3.21 -0.65
C VAL A 20 6.84 3.89 0.61
N GLU A 21 7.12 5.17 0.80
CA GLU A 21 6.64 6.01 1.88
C GLU A 21 5.11 6.21 1.87
N GLU A 22 4.43 6.02 0.74
CA GLU A 22 2.95 6.06 0.68
C GLU A 22 2.32 4.80 1.28
N LEU A 23 3.10 3.73 1.48
CA LEU A 23 2.65 2.48 2.10
C LEU A 23 2.81 2.49 3.62
N ARG A 24 3.20 3.62 4.20
CA ARG A 24 3.37 3.75 5.65
C ARG A 24 2.02 3.68 6.35
N PHE A 25 1.98 2.96 7.46
CA PHE A 25 0.96 3.11 8.48
C PHE A 25 1.58 3.68 9.75
N TYR A 26 0.73 4.11 10.68
CA TYR A 26 1.17 4.59 11.97
C TYR A 26 1.24 3.43 12.97
N ASP A 27 2.45 3.07 13.37
CA ASP A 27 2.66 2.11 14.45
C ASP A 27 2.50 2.82 15.80
N VAL A 28 1.41 2.50 16.51
CA VAL A 28 1.10 3.10 17.81
C VAL A 28 2.07 2.67 18.92
N ILE A 29 2.79 1.56 18.77
CA ILE A 29 3.75 1.08 19.77
C ILE A 29 5.02 1.93 19.71
N SER A 30 5.58 2.13 18.51
CA SER A 30 6.74 3.01 18.30
C SER A 30 6.39 4.49 18.13
N GLN A 31 5.11 4.83 18.05
CA GLN A 31 4.59 6.18 17.80
C GLN A 31 5.15 6.82 16.52
N SER A 32 5.35 6.02 15.47
CA SER A 32 6.02 6.47 14.24
C SER A 32 5.34 5.96 12.96
N LEU A 33 5.49 6.71 11.86
CA LEU A 33 5.09 6.24 10.52
C LEU A 33 6.16 5.29 9.98
N MET A 34 5.75 4.07 9.64
CA MET A 34 6.64 3.05 9.11
C MET A 34 5.98 2.17 8.06
N VAL A 35 6.82 1.56 7.21
CA VAL A 35 6.41 0.49 6.27
C VAL A 35 6.81 -0.82 6.89
N GLU A 36 5.87 -1.75 7.05
CA GLU A 36 6.15 -3.07 7.60
C GLU A 36 6.80 -3.98 6.55
N GLU A 37 7.75 -4.81 6.98
CA GLU A 37 8.30 -5.88 6.16
C GLU A 37 7.21 -6.92 5.82
N GLY A 38 7.01 -7.22 4.54
CA GLY A 38 6.06 -8.26 4.15
C GLY A 38 5.60 -8.23 2.69
N CYS A 39 4.57 -9.03 2.43
CA CYS A 39 3.92 -9.15 1.13
C CYS A 39 2.77 -8.16 1.02
N TYR A 40 2.81 -7.27 0.03
CA TYR A 40 1.77 -6.29 -0.26
C TYR A 40 1.07 -6.64 -1.57
N ILE A 41 -0.23 -6.35 -1.65
CA ILE A 41 -1.01 -6.50 -2.87
C ILE A 41 -1.25 -5.13 -3.49
N ILE A 42 -0.79 -4.94 -4.72
CA ILE A 42 -1.16 -3.77 -5.53
C ILE A 42 -2.32 -4.18 -6.44
N GLY A 43 -3.48 -3.56 -6.23
CA GLY A 43 -4.68 -3.77 -7.03
C GLY A 43 -5.00 -2.57 -7.92
N ALA A 44 -5.43 -2.84 -9.16
CA ALA A 44 -5.96 -1.81 -10.04
C ALA A 44 -7.27 -2.26 -10.70
N GLY A 45 -8.16 -1.30 -10.90
CA GLY A 45 -9.52 -1.55 -11.36
C GLY A 45 -10.28 -0.27 -11.64
N THR A 46 -11.54 -0.41 -12.06
CA THR A 46 -12.38 0.74 -12.42
C THR A 46 -13.02 1.41 -11.21
N SER A 47 -13.03 0.73 -10.06
CA SER A 47 -13.43 1.28 -8.77
C SER A 47 -12.83 0.46 -7.63
N SER A 48 -12.92 0.95 -6.40
CA SER A 48 -12.52 0.18 -5.19
C SER A 48 -13.34 -1.10 -5.01
N ALA A 49 -14.58 -1.14 -5.51
CA ALA A 49 -15.43 -2.33 -5.51
C ALA A 49 -15.15 -3.29 -6.69
N ASN A 50 -14.41 -2.84 -7.72
CA ASN A 50 -14.15 -3.63 -8.93
C ASN A 50 -12.66 -3.60 -9.30
N ILE A 51 -11.89 -4.48 -8.67
CA ILE A 51 -10.45 -4.67 -8.91
C ILE A 51 -10.26 -5.78 -9.96
N LEU A 52 -9.66 -5.44 -11.10
CA LEU A 52 -9.52 -6.33 -12.25
C LEU A 52 -8.16 -7.02 -12.31
N ILE A 53 -7.12 -6.35 -11.85
CA ILE A 53 -5.76 -6.87 -11.83
C ILE A 53 -5.16 -6.69 -10.43
N LYS A 54 -4.37 -7.67 -10.02
CA LYS A 54 -3.64 -7.69 -8.74
C LYS A 54 -2.24 -8.24 -8.97
N THR A 55 -1.29 -7.70 -8.22
CA THR A 55 0.06 -8.26 -8.14
C THR A 55 0.53 -8.23 -6.70
N GLU A 56 1.37 -9.20 -6.35
CA GLU A 56 2.04 -9.27 -5.06
C GLU A 56 3.46 -8.71 -5.19
N ILE A 57 3.90 -7.96 -4.17
CA ILE A 57 5.26 -7.43 -4.06
C ILE A 57 5.80 -7.68 -2.66
N GLN A 58 7.06 -8.10 -2.58
CA GLN A 58 7.78 -8.21 -1.32
C GLN A 58 8.46 -6.88 -1.01
N ILE A 59 8.18 -6.31 0.15
CA ILE A 59 8.77 -5.05 0.58
C ILE A 59 9.69 -5.33 1.78
N PRO A 60 11.00 -5.03 1.68
CA PRO A 60 11.94 -5.14 2.79
C PRO A 60 11.77 -3.93 3.74
N GLY A 61 10.63 -3.90 4.44
CA GLY A 61 10.26 -2.86 5.40
C GLY A 61 10.93 -3.04 6.76
N LYS A 62 10.30 -2.49 7.81
CA LYS A 62 10.73 -2.62 9.20
C LYS A 62 9.83 -3.59 9.95
N LYS A 63 10.32 -4.18 11.04
CA LYS A 63 9.48 -4.94 11.97
C LYS A 63 8.76 -3.99 12.92
N THR A 64 7.50 -4.29 13.23
CA THR A 64 6.68 -3.52 14.16
C THR A 64 7.22 -3.60 15.59
N GLY A 65 6.90 -2.58 16.41
CA GLY A 65 7.19 -2.63 17.84
C GLY A 65 6.47 -3.82 18.51
N GLN A 66 7.07 -4.40 19.54
CA GLN A 66 6.41 -5.43 20.34
C GLN A 66 5.70 -4.80 21.54
N ARG A 67 4.46 -5.20 21.78
CA ARG A 67 3.71 -4.79 22.96
C ARG A 67 4.20 -5.59 24.16
N ASP A 68 4.60 -4.88 25.22
CA ASP A 68 4.85 -5.50 26.51
C ASP A 68 3.50 -5.74 27.24
N PHE A 69 3.26 -6.99 27.63
CA PHE A 69 2.08 -7.41 28.38
C PHE A 69 2.39 -7.65 29.87
N SER A 70 3.59 -7.28 30.34
CA SER A 70 4.04 -7.52 31.71
C SER A 70 3.41 -6.58 32.76
N SER A 71 2.75 -5.51 32.33
CA SER A 71 2.08 -4.56 33.22
C SER A 71 0.83 -5.18 33.84
N LYS A 72 0.88 -5.55 35.12
CA LYS A 72 -0.32 -5.79 35.92
C LYS A 72 -0.94 -4.45 36.27
N ASP A 73 -2.03 -4.09 35.62
CA ASP A 73 -2.90 -3.00 36.09
C ASP A 73 -3.29 -3.31 37.55
N THR A 74 -2.75 -2.53 38.49
CA THR A 74 -3.04 -2.57 39.92
C THR A 74 -3.76 -1.28 40.29
#